data_AF-A0A0N5BVT4-F1
#
_entry.id   AF-A0A0N5BVT4-F1
#
_cell.length_a   1.000
_cell.length_b   1.000
_cell.length_c   1.000
_cell.angle_alpha   90.00
_cell.angle_beta   90.00
_cell.angle_gamma   90.00
#
_symmetry.space_group_name_H-M   'P 1'
#
loop_
_entity.id
_entity.type
_entity.pdbx_description
1 polymer ?
#
loop_
_entity_poly.entity_id
_entity_poly.type
_entity_poly.pdbx_seq_one_letter_code
_entity_poly.pdbx_strand_id
1 'polypeptide(L)'
;MHEKASEFIKFSSVSNTLLTIKNILGENIFKERLKQYVEIYKFNDVKEDMFWSMMTNGFYSSKICFCDILKILKNWKSDLILKIETDKESLYSFNFINNNTNIQNDTIPIIIELSSIDGKNNTRKQLKLPIQFLTKKIANIERFERNNGEILFLSNVEFTYNYRTFYDYYLWKEIFQFMETYPSSLKISEKTYLIETFCYQLSYDGIENYKDILSEFKKQLINLPVQPINCLIPAQNI
;
A
#
# COMPACT_ATOMS: atom_id res chain seq x y z
N MET A 1 -7.18 -5.55 26.61
CA MET A 1 -6.65 -6.05 25.32
C MET A 1 -7.13 -5.20 24.15
N HIS A 2 -8.43 -4.85 24.08
CA HIS A 2 -8.99 -3.96 23.05
C HIS A 2 -8.46 -2.51 23.07
N GLU A 3 -8.23 -1.89 24.24
CA GLU A 3 -7.68 -0.51 24.30
C GLU A 3 -6.26 -0.41 23.72
N LYS A 4 -5.35 -1.33 24.11
CA LYS A 4 -3.98 -1.38 23.57
C LYS A 4 -3.95 -1.66 22.07
N ALA A 5 -4.87 -2.47 21.55
CA ALA A 5 -5.02 -2.68 20.12
C ALA A 5 -5.46 -1.39 19.40
N SER A 6 -6.37 -0.61 20.00
CA SER A 6 -6.81 0.67 19.44
C SER A 6 -5.70 1.73 19.43
N GLU A 7 -4.85 1.77 20.46
CA GLU A 7 -3.69 2.68 20.52
C GLU A 7 -2.65 2.32 19.47
N PHE A 8 -2.38 1.03 19.26
CA PHE A 8 -1.45 0.55 18.24
C PHE A 8 -1.95 0.88 16.83
N ILE A 9 -3.23 0.64 16.53
CA ILE A 9 -3.85 0.99 15.24
C ILE A 9 -3.73 2.49 14.99
N LYS A 10 -4.02 3.32 16.01
CA LYS A 10 -3.90 4.77 15.91
C LYS A 10 -2.45 5.21 15.68
N PHE A 11 -1.49 4.62 16.39
CA PHE A 11 -0.06 4.91 16.21
C PHE A 11 0.44 4.53 14.81
N SER A 12 0.04 3.36 14.31
CA SER A 12 0.37 2.90 12.96
C SER A 12 -0.21 3.83 11.88
N SER A 13 -1.47 4.21 11.99
CA SER A 13 -2.13 5.14 11.06
C SER A 13 -1.44 6.53 11.02
N VAL A 14 -1.07 7.07 12.18
CA VAL A 14 -0.33 8.34 12.27
C VAL A 14 1.07 8.20 11.67
N SER A 15 1.76 7.09 11.94
CA SER A 15 3.10 6.81 11.39
C SER A 15 3.07 6.70 9.87
N ASN A 16 2.11 5.97 9.31
CA ASN A 16 1.94 5.80 7.87
C ASN A 16 1.59 7.14 7.19
N THR A 17 0.81 7.98 7.86
CA THR A 17 0.53 9.35 7.40
C THR A 17 1.79 10.21 7.34
N LEU A 18 2.61 10.19 8.39
CA LEU A 18 3.90 10.88 8.40
C LEU A 18 4.85 10.36 7.30
N LEU A 19 4.93 9.04 7.10
CA LEU A 19 5.74 8.42 6.06
C LEU A 19 5.24 8.79 4.65
N THR A 20 3.93 8.72 4.42
CA THR A 20 3.30 9.14 3.16
C THR A 20 3.65 10.59 2.85
N ILE A 21 3.49 11.49 3.81
CA ILE A 21 3.80 12.92 3.65
C ILE A 21 5.28 13.14 3.40
N LYS A 22 6.18 12.49 4.16
CA LYS A 22 7.62 12.51 3.90
C LYS A 22 7.93 12.11 2.47
N ASN A 23 7.27 11.07 1.96
CA ASN A 23 7.50 10.56 0.61
C ASN A 23 6.93 11.50 -0.48
N ILE A 24 5.86 12.25 -0.20
CA ILE A 24 5.35 13.28 -1.11
C ILE A 24 6.30 14.49 -1.15
N LEU A 25 6.72 14.98 0.03
CA LEU A 25 7.57 16.17 0.14
C LEU A 25 9.01 15.90 -0.32
N GLY A 26 9.47 14.66 -0.19
CA GLY A 26 10.87 14.27 -0.39
C GLY A 26 11.67 14.36 0.91
N GLU A 27 12.60 13.42 1.08
CA GLU A 27 13.31 13.22 2.35
C GLU A 27 14.10 14.45 2.80
N ASN A 28 14.80 15.12 1.88
CA ASN A 28 15.62 16.29 2.22
C ASN A 28 14.75 17.45 2.71
N ILE A 29 13.68 17.77 1.97
CA ILE A 29 12.77 18.87 2.33
C ILE A 29 12.08 18.58 3.66
N PHE A 30 11.64 17.34 3.87
CA PHE A 30 11.05 16.93 5.13
C PHE A 30 12.03 17.09 6.31
N LYS A 31 13.27 16.64 6.18
CA LYS A 31 14.30 16.76 7.23
C LYS A 31 14.63 18.20 7.56
N GLU A 32 14.78 19.06 6.55
CA GLU A 32 15.05 20.49 6.75
C GLU A 32 13.91 21.18 7.50
N ARG A 33 12.66 20.91 7.12
CA ARG A 33 11.47 21.47 7.79
C ARG A 33 11.33 20.94 9.21
N LEU A 34 11.61 19.66 9.43
CA LEU A 34 11.59 19.08 10.78
C LEU A 34 12.62 19.74 11.69
N LYS A 35 13.84 19.97 11.18
CA LYS A 35 14.88 20.68 11.92
C LYS A 35 14.43 22.10 12.27
N GLN A 36 13.89 22.84 11.31
CA GLN A 36 13.39 24.19 11.55
C GLN A 36 12.24 24.20 12.56
N TYR A 37 11.31 23.24 12.47
CA TYR A 37 10.19 23.11 13.40
C TYR A 37 10.67 22.91 14.84
N VAL A 38 11.59 21.97 15.05
CA VAL A 38 12.18 21.72 16.37
C VAL A 38 12.90 22.96 16.89
N GLU A 39 13.63 23.68 16.06
CA GLU A 39 14.36 24.89 16.48
C GLU A 39 13.44 26.07 16.83
N ILE A 40 12.34 26.27 16.10
CA ILE A 40 11.38 27.37 16.36
C ILE A 40 10.58 27.09 17.63
N TYR A 41 10.15 25.85 17.82
CA TYR A 41 9.22 25.48 18.87
C TYR A 41 9.87 24.79 20.08
N LYS A 42 11.20 24.71 20.13
CA LYS A 42 11.90 24.22 21.33
C LYS A 42 11.42 24.97 22.56
N PHE A 43 11.13 24.22 23.62
CA PHE A 43 10.64 24.71 24.91
C PHE A 43 9.22 25.33 24.91
N ASN A 44 8.45 25.14 23.84
CA ASN A 44 7.06 25.58 23.76
C ASN A 44 6.10 24.40 23.62
N ASP A 45 4.90 24.54 24.19
CA ASP A 45 3.79 23.65 23.86
C ASP A 45 3.28 23.97 22.44
N VAL A 46 3.13 22.92 21.64
CA VAL A 46 2.76 23.02 20.22
C VAL A 46 1.45 22.32 19.94
N LYS A 47 0.61 22.98 19.13
CA LYS A 47 -0.59 22.36 18.56
C LYS A 47 -0.22 21.60 17.29
N GLU A 48 -0.91 20.49 17.05
CA GLU A 48 -0.69 19.64 15.87
C GLU A 48 -0.79 20.42 14.54
N ASP A 49 -1.73 21.36 14.43
CA ASP A 49 -1.92 22.16 13.21
C ASP A 49 -0.70 23.04 12.88
N MET A 50 0.09 23.45 13.90
CA MET A 50 1.32 24.22 13.68
C MET A 50 2.39 23.36 13.01
N PHE A 51 2.52 22.10 13.43
CA PHE A 51 3.41 21.13 12.78
C PHE A 51 3.04 20.94 11.32
N TRP A 52 1.76 20.66 11.05
CA TRP A 52 1.31 20.41 9.69
C TRP A 52 1.40 21.63 8.78
N SER A 53 1.05 22.81 9.29
CA SER A 53 1.23 24.07 8.54
C SER A 53 2.68 24.26 8.13
N MET A 54 3.63 24.01 9.02
CA MET A 54 5.05 24.17 8.73
C MET A 54 5.58 23.11 7.75
N MET A 55 5.19 21.85 7.96
CA MET A 55 5.61 20.74 7.11
C MET A 55 5.15 20.91 5.66
N THR A 56 4.03 21.58 5.44
CA THR A 56 3.35 21.60 4.14
C THR A 56 3.30 22.96 3.49
N ASN A 57 3.80 23.99 4.18
CA ASN A 57 3.90 25.36 3.68
C ASN A 57 4.52 25.40 2.27
N GLY A 58 3.92 26.13 1.34
CA GLY A 58 4.46 26.31 -0.02
C GLY A 58 4.38 25.10 -0.96
N PHE A 59 3.83 23.95 -0.52
CA PHE A 59 3.54 22.83 -1.43
C PHE A 59 2.16 22.99 -2.04
N TYR A 60 2.13 23.31 -3.33
CA TYR A 60 0.94 23.34 -4.15
C TYR A 60 1.16 22.45 -5.37
N SER A 61 0.26 21.50 -5.60
CA SER A 61 0.22 20.73 -6.84
C SER A 61 -1.12 20.97 -7.52
N SER A 62 -1.09 21.40 -8.79
CA SER A 62 -2.24 21.35 -9.70
C SER A 62 -3.60 21.79 -9.12
N LYS A 63 -3.64 22.91 -8.38
CA LYS A 63 -4.85 23.50 -7.73
C LYS A 63 -5.38 22.76 -6.50
N ILE A 64 -4.69 21.74 -6.00
CA ILE A 64 -5.05 21.03 -4.77
C ILE A 64 -4.16 21.55 -3.64
N CYS A 65 -4.80 22.03 -2.56
CA CYS A 65 -4.07 22.45 -1.37
C CYS A 65 -3.59 21.21 -0.60
N PHE A 66 -2.31 21.18 -0.21
CA PHE A 66 -1.79 20.09 0.60
C PHE A 66 -2.49 20.00 1.98
N CYS A 67 -3.04 21.11 2.48
CA CYS A 67 -3.86 21.09 3.70
C CYS A 67 -5.13 20.23 3.56
N ASP A 68 -5.70 20.14 2.36
CA ASP A 68 -6.88 19.30 2.12
C ASP A 68 -6.48 17.82 2.14
N ILE A 69 -5.35 17.48 1.50
CA ILE A 69 -4.73 16.15 1.57
C ILE A 69 -4.50 15.72 3.03
N LEU A 70 -3.93 16.60 3.86
CA LEU A 70 -3.67 16.32 5.28
C LEU A 70 -4.93 16.03 6.06
N LYS A 71 -5.99 16.84 5.87
CA LYS A 71 -7.28 16.65 6.56
C LYS A 71 -7.87 15.28 6.22
N ILE A 72 -7.70 14.85 4.98
CA ILE A 72 -8.18 13.57 4.50
C ILE A 72 -7.39 12.45 5.16
N LEU A 73 -6.05 12.44 5.01
CA LEU A 73 -5.21 11.39 5.61
C LEU A 73 -5.37 11.27 7.14
N LYS A 74 -5.60 12.40 7.83
CA LYS A 74 -5.83 12.44 9.28
C LYS A 74 -7.16 11.81 9.71
N ASN A 75 -8.21 11.99 8.91
CA ASN A 75 -9.59 11.60 9.28
C ASN A 75 -10.08 10.34 8.56
N TRP A 76 -9.26 9.76 7.68
CA TRP A 76 -9.60 8.59 6.91
C TRP A 76 -9.64 7.34 7.81
N LYS A 77 -10.85 6.83 8.07
CA LYS A 77 -11.09 5.73 9.03
C LYS A 77 -11.15 4.34 8.39
N SER A 78 -11.35 4.24 7.08
CA SER A 78 -11.42 2.97 6.34
C SER A 78 -10.09 2.65 5.67
N ASP A 79 -9.75 1.41 5.39
CA ASP A 79 -8.56 1.16 4.55
C ASP A 79 -8.88 1.56 3.09
N LEU A 80 -8.09 2.46 2.49
CA LEU A 80 -8.17 2.70 1.04
C LEU A 80 -7.68 1.44 0.32
N ILE A 81 -8.44 0.90 -0.63
CA ILE A 81 -8.05 -0.33 -1.35
C ILE A 81 -7.68 0.04 -2.79
N LEU A 82 -6.41 -0.15 -3.13
CA LEU A 82 -5.92 -0.08 -4.49
C LEU A 82 -5.85 -1.49 -5.07
N LYS A 83 -6.74 -1.81 -6.01
CA LYS A 83 -6.77 -3.12 -6.66
C LYS A 83 -5.97 -3.09 -7.96
N ILE A 84 -5.23 -4.16 -8.22
CA ILE A 84 -4.57 -4.43 -9.50
C ILE A 84 -5.34 -5.57 -10.18
N GLU A 85 -5.71 -5.39 -11.44
CA GLU A 85 -6.40 -6.40 -12.23
C GLU A 85 -5.67 -6.63 -13.56
N THR A 86 -5.58 -7.87 -14.01
CA THR A 86 -5.08 -8.21 -15.34
C THR A 86 -5.99 -7.59 -16.40
N ASP A 87 -5.39 -7.07 -17.47
CA ASP A 87 -6.15 -6.57 -18.60
C ASP A 87 -6.87 -7.73 -19.29
N LYS A 88 -8.17 -7.56 -19.57
CA LYS A 88 -8.98 -8.55 -20.27
C LYS A 88 -8.42 -8.89 -21.66
N GLU A 89 -7.72 -7.94 -22.28
CA GLU A 89 -7.15 -8.10 -23.62
C GLU A 89 -5.71 -8.65 -23.61
N SER A 90 -5.00 -8.63 -22.47
CA SER A 90 -3.60 -9.06 -22.39
C SER A 90 -3.21 -9.52 -20.99
N LEU A 91 -2.76 -10.78 -20.88
CA LEU A 91 -2.18 -11.32 -19.64
C LEU A 91 -0.87 -10.62 -19.23
N TYR A 92 -0.20 -9.91 -20.13
CA TYR A 92 1.03 -9.17 -19.81
C TYR A 92 0.76 -7.71 -19.43
N SER A 93 -0.49 -7.33 -19.29
CA SER A 93 -0.87 -5.99 -18.88
C SER A 93 -1.79 -6.02 -17.66
N PHE A 94 -1.74 -4.97 -16.86
CA PHE A 94 -2.66 -4.79 -15.73
C PHE A 94 -3.11 -3.34 -15.60
N ASN A 95 -4.25 -3.16 -14.94
CA ASN A 95 -4.88 -1.89 -14.64
C ASN A 95 -5.00 -1.71 -13.13
N PHE A 96 -4.86 -0.47 -12.68
CA PHE A 96 -5.15 -0.10 -11.30
C PHE A 96 -6.58 0.38 -11.17
N ILE A 97 -7.33 -0.23 -10.27
CA ILE A 97 -8.71 0.13 -9.99
C ILE A 97 -8.82 0.54 -8.54
N ASN A 98 -9.35 1.73 -8.31
CA ASN A 98 -9.69 2.17 -6.96
C ASN A 98 -11.09 2.79 -6.93
N ASN A 99 -11.91 2.31 -6.01
CA ASN A 99 -13.22 2.86 -5.73
C ASN A 99 -13.08 3.85 -4.56
N ASN A 100 -13.14 5.15 -4.85
CA ASN A 100 -13.21 6.15 -3.78
C ASN A 100 -14.60 6.10 -3.12
N THR A 101 -14.69 5.37 -2.01
CA THR A 101 -15.92 5.23 -1.21
C THR A 101 -16.18 6.40 -0.27
N ASN A 102 -15.34 7.45 -0.29
CA ASN A 102 -15.50 8.61 0.57
C ASN A 102 -16.70 9.47 0.16
N ILE A 103 -17.68 9.56 1.06
CA ILE A 103 -18.92 10.30 0.90
C ILE A 103 -18.67 11.82 0.75
N GLN A 104 -17.62 12.37 1.37
CA GLN A 104 -17.30 13.80 1.43
C GLN A 104 -16.66 14.38 0.16
N ASN A 105 -16.35 13.56 -0.85
CA ASN A 105 -15.73 13.99 -2.12
C ASN A 105 -14.29 14.48 -2.00
N ASP A 106 -13.60 13.92 -1.03
CA ASP A 106 -12.23 14.22 -0.72
C ASP A 106 -11.26 13.73 -1.80
N THR A 107 -10.29 14.58 -2.17
CA THR A 107 -9.22 14.25 -3.11
C THR A 107 -8.06 13.57 -2.41
N ILE A 108 -7.80 12.30 -2.72
CA ILE A 108 -6.78 11.51 -2.01
C ILE A 108 -5.54 11.39 -2.89
N PRO A 109 -4.34 11.76 -2.39
CA PRO A 109 -3.13 11.46 -3.12
C PRO A 109 -2.77 9.98 -2.95
N ILE A 110 -2.40 9.36 -4.05
CA ILE A 110 -1.86 8.01 -4.07
C ILE A 110 -0.46 8.06 -4.66
N ILE A 111 0.49 7.51 -3.89
CA ILE A 111 1.81 7.19 -4.38
C ILE A 111 1.81 5.71 -4.76
N ILE A 112 2.08 5.44 -6.04
CA ILE A 112 2.14 4.09 -6.56
C ILE A 112 3.61 3.75 -6.81
N GLU A 113 4.09 2.72 -6.12
CA GLU A 113 5.43 2.19 -6.29
C GLU A 113 5.35 0.71 -6.63
N LEU A 114 5.86 0.32 -7.80
CA LEU A 114 5.82 -1.03 -8.32
C LEU A 114 7.19 -1.68 -8.20
N SER A 115 7.21 -2.93 -7.77
CA SER A 115 8.39 -3.78 -7.81
C SER A 115 8.19 -4.81 -8.89
N SER A 116 9.06 -4.81 -9.90
CA SER A 116 9.20 -5.89 -10.87
C SER A 116 10.41 -6.74 -10.48
N ILE A 117 10.21 -8.05 -10.43
CA ILE A 117 11.26 -9.04 -10.14
C ILE A 117 11.25 -10.09 -11.24
N ASP A 118 12.37 -10.24 -11.92
CA ASP A 118 12.60 -11.35 -12.86
C ASP A 118 13.13 -12.55 -12.07
N GLY A 119 12.38 -13.64 -12.06
CA GLY A 119 12.72 -14.84 -11.29
C GLY A 119 13.97 -15.56 -11.79
N LYS A 120 14.31 -15.45 -13.09
CA LYS A 120 15.39 -16.22 -13.72
C LYS A 120 16.77 -15.64 -13.43
N ASN A 121 16.89 -14.32 -13.48
CA ASN A 121 18.15 -13.61 -13.26
C ASN A 121 18.17 -12.84 -11.93
N ASN A 122 17.07 -12.86 -11.17
CA ASN A 122 16.89 -12.13 -9.91
C ASN A 122 17.11 -10.61 -10.05
N THR A 123 16.87 -10.06 -11.24
CA THR A 123 16.94 -8.61 -11.47
C THR A 123 15.69 -7.95 -10.89
N ARG A 124 15.89 -6.77 -10.31
CA ARG A 124 14.86 -6.03 -9.58
C ARG A 124 14.77 -4.62 -10.15
N LYS A 125 13.55 -4.20 -10.46
CA LYS A 125 13.26 -2.84 -10.94
C LYS A 125 12.18 -2.26 -10.06
N GLN A 126 12.37 -1.01 -9.63
CA GLN A 126 11.34 -0.25 -8.96
C GLN A 126 10.87 0.86 -9.88
N LEU A 127 9.56 0.95 -10.08
CA LEU A 127 8.92 2.01 -10.83
C LEU A 127 8.05 2.82 -9.88
N LYS A 128 8.40 4.09 -9.69
CA LYS A 128 7.59 5.05 -8.95
C LYS A 128 6.79 5.88 -9.94
N LEU A 129 5.47 5.82 -9.83
CA LEU A 129 4.59 6.64 -10.66
C LEU A 129 4.50 8.07 -10.10
N PRO A 130 4.15 9.06 -10.95
CA PRO A 130 3.74 10.38 -10.49
C PRO A 130 2.62 10.26 -9.46
N ILE A 131 2.53 11.22 -8.54
CA ILE A 131 1.46 11.26 -7.54
C ILE A 131 0.12 11.39 -8.24
N GLN A 132 -0.78 10.45 -7.94
CA GLN A 132 -2.12 10.38 -8.53
C GLN A 132 -3.12 10.99 -7.55
N PHE A 133 -4.11 11.74 -8.05
CA PHE A 133 -5.13 12.37 -7.22
C PHE A 133 -6.50 11.75 -7.49
N LEU A 134 -6.97 10.92 -6.57
CA LEU A 134 -8.26 10.26 -6.72
C LEU A 134 -9.42 11.19 -6.39
N THR A 135 -10.41 11.19 -7.28
CA THR A 135 -11.70 11.85 -7.11
C THR A 135 -12.81 10.79 -6.97
N LYS A 136 -14.08 11.18 -6.80
CA LYS A 136 -15.23 10.28 -6.54
C LYS A 136 -15.53 9.18 -7.57
N LYS A 137 -14.89 9.16 -8.74
CA LYS A 137 -15.16 8.15 -9.77
C LYS A 137 -14.29 6.92 -9.55
N ILE A 138 -14.71 5.77 -10.09
CA ILE A 138 -13.77 4.66 -10.32
C ILE A 138 -12.61 5.25 -11.12
N ALA A 139 -11.44 5.25 -10.51
CA ALA A 139 -10.25 5.76 -11.17
C ALA A 139 -9.49 4.56 -11.72
N ASN A 140 -9.46 4.43 -13.05
CA ASN A 140 -8.46 3.60 -13.69
C ASN A 140 -7.18 4.43 -13.78
N ILE A 141 -6.19 4.06 -12.98
CA ILE A 141 -5.07 4.97 -12.69
C ILE A 141 -3.99 4.91 -13.77
N GLU A 142 -3.89 3.82 -14.56
CA GLU A 142 -3.11 3.67 -15.81
C GLU A 142 -2.94 2.17 -16.12
N ARG A 143 -2.61 1.84 -17.39
CA ARG A 143 -2.24 0.48 -17.84
C ARG A 143 -0.73 0.32 -17.84
N PHE A 144 -0.24 -0.81 -17.37
CA PHE A 144 1.19 -1.14 -17.35
C PHE A 144 1.48 -2.48 -18.00
N GLU A 145 2.60 -2.56 -18.70
CA GLU A 145 3.10 -3.78 -19.33
C GLU A 145 4.23 -4.40 -18.50
N ARG A 146 4.28 -5.73 -18.44
CA ARG A 146 5.35 -6.51 -17.80
C ARG A 146 5.96 -7.51 -18.78
N ASN A 147 7.23 -7.84 -18.57
CA ASN A 147 7.91 -8.85 -19.40
C ASN A 147 7.51 -10.28 -18.99
N ASN A 148 7.70 -11.22 -19.91
CA ASN A 148 7.42 -12.63 -19.65
C ASN A 148 8.39 -13.23 -18.61
N GLY A 149 7.85 -13.75 -17.49
CA GLY A 149 8.62 -14.29 -16.37
C GLY A 149 8.99 -13.27 -15.29
N GLU A 150 8.59 -12.01 -15.45
CA GLU A 150 8.63 -11.01 -14.38
C GLU A 150 7.33 -11.08 -13.57
N ILE A 151 7.45 -11.07 -12.25
CA ILE A 151 6.33 -10.75 -11.36
C ILE A 151 6.34 -9.25 -11.09
N LEU A 152 5.16 -8.64 -11.10
CA LEU A 152 5.00 -7.25 -10.73
C LEU A 152 3.95 -7.14 -9.64
N PHE A 153 4.31 -6.49 -8.54
CA PHE A 153 3.41 -6.25 -7.41
C PHE A 153 3.66 -4.86 -6.81
N LEU A 154 2.71 -4.36 -6.03
CA LEU A 154 2.87 -3.06 -5.36
C LEU A 154 3.83 -3.17 -4.19
N SER A 155 4.82 -2.29 -4.20
CA SER A 155 5.91 -2.19 -3.22
C SER A 155 5.48 -1.54 -1.93
N ASN A 156 4.18 -1.45 -1.62
CA ASN A 156 3.71 -0.95 -0.32
C ASN A 156 3.97 -1.94 0.83
N VAL A 157 5.10 -2.64 0.74
CA VAL A 157 5.74 -3.44 1.77
C VAL A 157 5.90 -2.52 2.99
N GLU A 158 5.60 -3.06 4.17
CA GLU A 158 5.56 -2.32 5.45
C GLU A 158 4.43 -1.28 5.60
N PHE A 159 3.47 -1.21 4.66
CA PHE A 159 2.35 -0.26 4.72
C PHE A 159 2.81 1.22 4.80
N THR A 160 3.91 1.53 4.10
CA THR A 160 4.48 2.90 4.04
C THR A 160 3.48 3.94 3.54
N TYR A 161 2.54 3.52 2.69
CA TYR A 161 1.45 4.33 2.16
C TYR A 161 0.11 3.96 2.78
N ASN A 162 -0.76 4.97 2.94
CA ASN A 162 -2.12 4.85 3.49
C ASN A 162 -3.13 4.17 2.52
N TYR A 163 -2.76 3.02 1.95
CA TYR A 163 -3.66 2.12 1.22
C TYR A 163 -3.25 0.66 1.40
N ARG A 164 -4.20 -0.24 1.24
CA ARG A 164 -3.97 -1.68 1.04
C ARG A 164 -3.99 -2.01 -0.43
N THR A 165 -3.21 -3.01 -0.82
CA THR A 165 -3.18 -3.50 -2.19
C THR A 165 -4.01 -4.74 -2.32
N PHE A 166 -4.94 -4.81 -3.26
CA PHE A 166 -5.59 -6.07 -3.67
C PHE A 166 -5.13 -6.47 -5.06
N TYR A 167 -5.14 -7.77 -5.35
CA TYR A 167 -4.86 -8.30 -6.67
C TYR A 167 -6.05 -9.15 -7.12
N ASP A 168 -6.31 -9.20 -8.42
CA ASP A 168 -7.30 -10.14 -8.92
C ASP A 168 -6.84 -11.62 -8.80
N TYR A 169 -7.74 -12.53 -9.15
CA TYR A 169 -7.48 -13.96 -9.06
C TYR A 169 -6.28 -14.41 -9.91
N TYR A 170 -6.14 -13.88 -11.13
CA TYR A 170 -5.08 -14.31 -12.05
C TYR A 170 -3.70 -13.85 -11.56
N LEU A 171 -3.61 -12.62 -11.07
CA LEU A 171 -2.39 -12.10 -10.46
C LEU A 171 -2.02 -12.88 -9.20
N TRP A 172 -2.98 -13.25 -8.35
CA TRP A 172 -2.68 -14.10 -7.19
C TRP A 172 -2.16 -15.48 -7.58
N LYS A 173 -2.77 -16.11 -8.59
CA LYS A 173 -2.30 -17.38 -9.14
C LYS A 173 -0.86 -17.27 -9.63
N GLU A 174 -0.54 -16.21 -10.36
CA GLU A 174 0.83 -15.95 -10.82
C GLU A 174 1.80 -15.67 -9.68
N ILE A 175 1.38 -14.90 -8.67
CA ILE A 175 2.18 -14.61 -7.48
C ILE A 175 2.60 -15.91 -6.78
N PHE A 176 1.65 -16.81 -6.54
CA PHE A 176 1.96 -18.09 -5.89
C PHE A 176 2.80 -19.01 -6.77
N GLN A 177 2.51 -19.08 -8.07
CA GLN A 177 3.32 -19.85 -9.00
C GLN A 177 4.76 -19.31 -9.08
N PHE A 178 4.95 -18.00 -9.05
CA PHE A 178 6.28 -17.37 -9.03
C PHE A 178 7.03 -17.70 -7.73
N MET A 179 6.37 -17.61 -6.57
CA MET A 179 6.95 -18.00 -5.28
C MET A 179 7.39 -19.46 -5.25
N GLU A 180 6.65 -20.36 -5.89
CA GLU A 180 6.99 -21.78 -5.99
C GLU A 180 8.14 -22.03 -6.97
N THR A 181 8.11 -21.38 -8.14
CA THR A 181 9.11 -21.56 -9.20
C THR A 181 10.45 -20.92 -8.83
N TYR A 182 10.42 -19.77 -8.16
CA TYR A 182 11.58 -18.94 -7.83
C TYR A 182 11.62 -18.56 -6.34
N PRO A 183 11.73 -19.55 -5.43
CA PRO A 183 11.57 -19.34 -4.00
C PRO A 183 12.60 -18.38 -3.39
N SER A 184 13.79 -18.24 -3.98
CA SER A 184 14.83 -17.33 -3.47
C SER A 184 14.75 -15.93 -4.05
N SER A 185 13.87 -15.68 -5.03
CA SER A 185 13.82 -14.40 -5.74
C SER A 185 13.05 -13.32 -4.99
N LEU A 186 12.18 -13.69 -4.04
CA LEU A 186 11.49 -12.77 -3.12
C LEU A 186 12.15 -12.76 -1.74
N LYS A 187 12.36 -11.58 -1.17
CA LYS A 187 12.79 -11.41 0.22
C LYS A 187 11.71 -11.94 1.15
N ILE A 188 12.10 -12.37 2.35
CA ILE A 188 11.16 -12.85 3.37
C ILE A 188 10.09 -11.78 3.67
N SER A 189 10.48 -10.50 3.80
CA SER A 189 9.53 -9.40 4.03
C SER A 189 8.50 -9.23 2.90
N GLU A 190 8.91 -9.41 1.64
CA GLU A 190 8.02 -9.34 0.48
C GLU A 190 7.03 -10.50 0.48
N LYS A 191 7.50 -11.72 0.78
CA LYS A 191 6.61 -12.88 0.90
C LYS A 191 5.61 -12.71 2.04
N THR A 192 6.09 -12.32 3.23
CA THR A 192 5.23 -12.08 4.40
C THR A 192 4.17 -11.02 4.07
N TYR A 193 4.55 -9.93 3.40
CA TYR A 193 3.62 -8.89 2.97
C TYR A 193 2.56 -9.40 1.99
N LEU A 194 2.96 -10.15 0.95
CA LEU A 194 2.03 -10.70 -0.04
C LEU A 194 1.05 -11.70 0.60
N ILE A 195 1.53 -12.53 1.52
CA ILE A 195 0.68 -13.48 2.25
C ILE A 195 -0.28 -12.75 3.22
N GLU A 196 0.20 -11.78 4.00
CA GLU A 196 -0.65 -10.91 4.85
C GLU A 196 -1.74 -10.23 4.01
N THR A 197 -1.36 -9.73 2.84
CA THR A 197 -2.26 -9.06 1.89
C THR A 197 -3.35 -10.00 1.38
N PHE A 198 -2.98 -11.22 0.98
CA PHE A 198 -3.95 -12.23 0.54
C PHE A 198 -4.92 -12.60 1.68
N CYS A 199 -4.43 -12.79 2.90
CA CYS A 199 -5.28 -13.11 4.05
C CYS A 199 -6.33 -12.02 4.35
N TYR A 200 -5.91 -10.76 4.29
CA TYR A 200 -6.82 -9.63 4.43
C TYR A 200 -7.84 -9.60 3.29
N GLN A 201 -7.39 -9.83 2.04
CA GLN A 201 -8.28 -9.87 0.89
C GLN A 201 -9.28 -11.04 0.96
N LEU A 202 -8.89 -12.24 1.42
CA LEU A 202 -9.80 -13.35 1.65
C LEU A 202 -10.90 -13.00 2.66
N SER A 203 -10.55 -12.24 3.70
CA SER A 203 -11.51 -11.78 4.72
C SER A 203 -12.49 -10.75 4.16
N TYR A 204 -12.07 -9.98 3.16
CA TYR A 204 -12.86 -8.92 2.52
C TYR A 204 -13.74 -9.45 1.38
N ASP A 205 -13.14 -10.16 0.42
CA ASP A 205 -13.82 -10.67 -0.77
C ASP A 205 -14.57 -11.98 -0.49
N GLY A 206 -14.19 -12.70 0.57
CA GLY A 206 -14.68 -14.05 0.87
C GLY A 206 -13.83 -15.14 0.21
N ILE A 207 -13.62 -16.22 0.95
CA ILE A 207 -12.75 -17.34 0.56
C ILE A 207 -13.20 -18.05 -0.72
N GLU A 208 -14.50 -17.97 -1.02
CA GLU A 208 -15.09 -18.69 -2.13
C GLU A 208 -14.57 -18.25 -3.50
N ASN A 209 -14.12 -16.99 -3.59
CA ASN A 209 -13.58 -16.41 -4.82
C ASN A 209 -12.18 -16.92 -5.18
N TYR A 210 -11.53 -17.70 -4.30
CA TYR A 210 -10.13 -18.11 -4.42
C TYR A 210 -9.89 -19.61 -4.20
N LYS A 211 -10.94 -20.43 -4.18
CA LYS A 211 -10.89 -21.88 -3.81
C LYS A 211 -9.73 -22.63 -4.46
N ASP A 212 -9.50 -22.39 -5.75
CA ASP A 212 -8.54 -23.11 -6.57
C ASP A 212 -7.07 -22.75 -6.32
N ILE A 213 -6.77 -21.66 -5.60
CA ILE A 213 -5.40 -21.24 -5.25
C ILE A 213 -5.12 -21.30 -3.74
N LEU A 214 -6.08 -21.79 -2.95
CA LEU A 214 -5.93 -21.90 -1.50
C LEU A 214 -4.87 -22.93 -1.09
N SER A 215 -4.72 -24.03 -1.85
CA SER A 215 -3.69 -25.04 -1.59
C SER A 215 -2.28 -24.45 -1.69
N GLU A 216 -2.03 -23.67 -2.73
CA GLU A 216 -0.77 -23.00 -2.99
C GLU A 216 -0.51 -21.95 -1.92
N PHE A 217 -1.51 -21.13 -1.61
CA PHE A 217 -1.46 -20.18 -0.50
C PHE A 217 -1.08 -20.86 0.83
N LYS A 218 -1.74 -21.98 1.20
CA LYS A 218 -1.45 -22.72 2.44
C LYS A 218 0.01 -23.19 2.49
N LYS A 219 0.54 -23.72 1.38
CA LYS A 219 1.95 -24.13 1.29
C LYS A 219 2.88 -22.92 1.54
N GLN A 220 2.61 -21.78 0.90
CA GLN A 220 3.42 -20.59 1.08
C GLN A 220 3.34 -20.06 2.52
N LEU A 221 2.15 -20.06 3.12
CA LEU A 221 1.92 -19.65 4.50
C LEU A 221 2.75 -20.48 5.49
N ILE A 222 2.69 -21.82 5.40
CA ILE A 222 3.43 -22.74 6.29
C ILE A 222 4.95 -22.52 6.20
N ASN A 223 5.45 -22.18 5.01
CA ASN A 223 6.87 -21.97 4.75
C ASN A 223 7.39 -20.61 5.22
N LEU A 224 6.54 -19.72 5.74
CA LEU A 224 6.99 -18.46 6.31
C LEU A 224 7.59 -18.64 7.71
N PRO A 225 8.70 -17.95 8.01
CA PRO A 225 9.30 -17.99 9.36
C PRO A 225 8.42 -17.29 10.40
N VAL A 226 7.55 -16.38 9.98
CA VAL A 226 6.61 -15.65 10.84
C VAL A 226 5.24 -15.62 10.17
N GLN A 227 4.23 -16.07 10.90
CA GLN A 227 2.84 -16.09 10.44
C GLN A 227 2.22 -14.69 10.55
N PRO A 228 1.65 -14.14 9.46
CA PRO A 228 1.05 -12.81 9.50
C PRO A 228 -0.24 -12.79 10.33
N ILE A 229 -0.52 -11.69 11.05
CA ILE A 229 -1.60 -11.63 12.05
C ILE A 229 -2.97 -11.76 11.39
N ASN A 230 -3.19 -11.12 10.22
CA ASN A 230 -4.47 -11.21 9.52
C ASN A 230 -4.73 -12.61 8.95
N CYS A 231 -3.73 -13.51 8.93
CA CYS A 231 -3.89 -14.90 8.49
C CYS A 231 -4.45 -15.81 9.60
N LEU A 232 -4.49 -15.36 10.85
CA LEU A 232 -5.00 -16.14 11.97
C LEU A 232 -6.52 -16.44 11.87
N ILE A 233 -7.30 -15.54 11.24
CA ILE A 233 -8.76 -15.70 11.10
C ILE A 233 -9.12 -16.56 9.88
N PRO A 234 -8.55 -16.34 8.68
CA PRO A 234 -8.78 -17.22 7.54
C PRO A 234 -8.31 -18.65 7.81
N ALA A 235 -7.13 -18.85 8.41
CA ALA A 235 -6.56 -20.18 8.64
C ALA A 235 -7.41 -21.10 9.53
N GLN A 236 -8.34 -20.56 10.31
CA GLN A 236 -9.29 -21.34 11.13
C GLN A 236 -10.47 -21.89 10.32
N ASN A 237 -10.77 -21.28 9.17
CA ASN A 237 -11.92 -21.59 8.33
C ASN A 237 -11.54 -22.28 7.00
N ILE A 238 -10.26 -22.64 6.80
CA ILE A 238 -9.77 -23.39 5.62
C ILE A 238 -9.28 -24.78 5.99
#